data_AF-A0A099YVY0-F1
#
_entry.id   AF-A0A099YVY0-F1
#
_cell.length_a   1.000
_cell.length_b   1.000
_cell.length_c   1.000
_cell.angle_alpha   90.00
_cell.angle_beta   90.00
_cell.angle_gamma   90.00
#
_symmetry.space_group_name_H-M   'P 1'
#
loop_
_entity.id
_entity.type
_entity.pdbx_description
1 polymer ?
#
loop_
_entity_poly.entity_id
_entity_poly.type
_entity_poly.pdbx_seq_one_letter_code
_entity_poly.pdbx_strand_id
1 'polypeptide(L)'
;QVFGCMRKEGLQVTILSTCPVAEYKTQESTLTLPSPFLKALKTKEFKEPLCCPLLEQPNIVRDLPAAVLSYCQVWQIPAVLYQCYTDVIKLDTVTVEAFKPLLSSEILKSLVKDTSESTKILKKLLTTNEAHNNIYI
;
A
#
# COMPACT_ATOMS: atom_id res chain seq x y z
N GLN A 1 19.45 -14.35 -1.61
CA GLN A 1 18.29 -14.35 -2.52
C GLN A 1 17.01 -14.26 -1.69
N VAL A 2 16.05 -13.42 -2.07
CA VAL A 2 14.83 -13.13 -1.26
C VAL A 2 13.96 -14.37 -1.03
N PHE A 3 13.90 -15.31 -1.97
CA PHE A 3 13.04 -16.50 -1.90
C PHE A 3 13.78 -17.81 -1.60
N GLY A 4 15.01 -17.77 -1.08
CA GLY A 4 15.88 -18.95 -0.97
C GLY A 4 15.34 -20.12 -0.13
N CYS A 5 14.39 -19.87 0.77
CA CYS A 5 13.82 -20.87 1.69
C CYS A 5 12.31 -21.13 1.50
N MET A 6 11.66 -20.50 0.51
CA MET A 6 10.21 -20.58 0.34
C MET A 6 9.82 -21.62 -0.71
N ARG A 7 8.78 -22.42 -0.44
CA ARG A 7 8.14 -23.25 -1.47
C ARG A 7 7.47 -22.32 -2.49
N LYS A 8 7.71 -22.58 -3.78
CA LYS A 8 7.22 -21.74 -4.89
C LYS A 8 5.82 -22.14 -5.35
N GLU A 9 5.39 -23.37 -5.06
CA GLU A 9 4.05 -23.85 -5.41
C GLU A 9 2.97 -23.11 -4.61
N GLY A 10 1.98 -22.57 -5.31
CA GLY A 10 0.87 -21.83 -4.68
C GLY A 10 1.27 -20.49 -4.06
N LEU A 11 2.48 -19.99 -4.34
CA LEU A 11 2.94 -18.70 -3.83
C LEU A 11 2.39 -17.56 -4.69
N GLN A 12 1.83 -16.55 -4.02
CA GLN A 12 1.50 -15.25 -4.61
C GLN A 12 2.22 -14.16 -3.83
N VAL A 13 2.80 -13.19 -4.54
CA VAL A 13 3.64 -12.16 -3.95
C VAL A 13 3.02 -10.77 -4.14
N THR A 14 2.76 -10.08 -3.04
CA THR A 14 2.35 -8.67 -3.04
C THR A 14 3.50 -7.82 -2.50
N ILE A 15 3.90 -6.82 -3.27
CA ILE A 15 5.01 -5.91 -2.95
C ILE A 15 4.41 -4.52 -2.71
N LEU A 16 4.66 -3.94 -1.54
CA LEU A 16 4.26 -2.57 -1.23
C LEU A 16 5.52 -1.71 -1.17
N SER A 17 5.53 -0.61 -1.89
CA SER A 17 6.64 0.34 -1.92
C SER A 17 6.11 1.77 -1.91
N THR A 18 6.92 2.69 -1.39
CA THR A 18 6.70 4.12 -1.45
C THR A 18 7.86 4.78 -2.21
N CYS A 19 7.58 5.86 -2.93
CA CYS A 19 8.59 6.71 -3.52
C CYS A 19 8.13 8.18 -3.53
N PRO A 20 9.06 9.14 -3.55
CA PRO A 20 8.72 10.55 -3.67
C PRO A 20 7.89 10.82 -4.93
N VAL A 21 6.84 11.65 -4.81
CA VAL A 21 6.05 12.10 -5.97
C VAL A 21 6.90 12.84 -7.00
N ALA A 22 8.01 13.46 -6.57
CA ALA A 22 8.97 14.12 -7.45
C ALA A 22 9.66 13.15 -8.44
N GLU A 23 9.67 11.84 -8.17
CA GLU A 23 10.21 10.82 -9.07
C GLU A 23 9.20 10.37 -10.14
N TYR A 24 7.93 10.77 -10.01
CA TYR A 24 6.90 10.44 -10.99
C TYR A 24 7.02 11.32 -12.23
N LYS A 25 7.05 10.67 -13.39
CA LYS A 25 7.16 11.28 -14.70
C LYS A 25 5.78 11.35 -15.34
N THR A 26 5.28 12.56 -15.51
CA THR A 26 4.03 12.87 -16.22
C THR A 26 4.22 14.12 -17.08
N GLN A 27 3.33 14.33 -18.05
CA GLN A 27 3.27 15.57 -18.81
C GLN A 27 2.65 16.72 -18.00
N GLU A 28 1.85 16.39 -16.99
CA GLU A 28 1.25 17.34 -16.05
C GLU A 28 2.26 17.78 -14.98
N SER A 29 1.96 18.86 -14.26
CA SER A 29 2.79 19.25 -13.12
C SER A 29 2.62 18.24 -11.98
N THR A 30 3.72 17.83 -11.36
CA THR A 30 3.66 16.98 -10.16
C THR A 30 2.98 17.69 -8.97
N LEU A 31 2.95 19.02 -8.96
CA LEU A 31 2.27 19.84 -7.95
C LEU A 31 0.74 19.76 -8.03
N THR A 32 0.19 19.40 -9.19
CA THR A 32 -1.26 19.29 -9.38
C THR A 32 -1.79 17.88 -9.16
N LEU A 33 -0.89 16.92 -8.90
CA LEU A 33 -1.28 15.52 -8.68
C LEU A 33 -1.83 15.33 -7.26
N PRO A 34 -2.88 14.52 -7.10
CA PRO A 34 -3.39 14.17 -5.78
C PRO A 34 -2.38 13.24 -5.07
N SER A 35 -1.63 13.75 -4.09
CA SER A 35 -0.74 12.97 -3.22
C SER A 35 -1.44 12.60 -1.91
N PRO A 36 -1.32 11.35 -1.41
CA PRO A 36 -0.65 10.19 -2.02
C PRO A 36 -1.53 9.47 -3.05
N PHE A 37 -0.90 8.79 -4.01
CA PHE A 37 -1.60 7.95 -5.00
C PHE A 37 -0.86 6.65 -5.32
N LEU A 38 -1.61 5.63 -5.75
CA LEU A 38 -1.09 4.32 -6.09
C LEU A 38 -0.99 4.10 -7.60
N LYS A 39 0.08 3.42 -8.01
CA LYS A 39 0.24 2.79 -9.32
C LYS A 39 0.67 1.35 -9.14
N ALA A 40 0.26 0.49 -10.07
CA ALA A 40 0.58 -0.93 -10.02
C ALA A 40 1.47 -1.41 -11.16
N LEU A 41 2.35 -2.35 -10.86
CA LEU A 41 2.96 -3.24 -11.85
C LEU A 41 2.61 -4.67 -11.47
N LYS A 42 2.44 -5.55 -12.46
CA LYS A 42 2.12 -6.95 -12.17
C LYS A 42 2.82 -7.90 -13.13
N THR A 43 3.04 -9.12 -12.68
CA THR A 43 3.52 -10.18 -13.55
C THR A 43 2.41 -10.68 -14.47
N LYS A 44 2.80 -11.35 -15.55
CA LYS A 44 1.84 -11.98 -16.48
C LYS A 44 0.90 -12.95 -15.76
N GLU A 45 1.38 -13.65 -14.74
CA GLU A 45 0.62 -14.67 -14.02
C GLU A 45 -0.35 -14.11 -12.98
N PHE A 46 -0.26 -12.82 -12.65
CA PHE A 46 -1.24 -12.17 -11.79
C PHE A 46 -2.51 -11.78 -12.57
N LYS A 47 -3.62 -12.47 -12.27
CA LYS A 47 -4.90 -12.33 -12.99
C LYS A 47 -5.98 -11.56 -12.24
N GLU A 48 -5.77 -11.29 -10.96
CA GLU A 48 -6.76 -10.59 -10.14
C GLU A 48 -6.93 -9.12 -10.56
N PRO A 49 -8.10 -8.52 -10.28
CA PRO A 49 -8.34 -7.11 -10.53
C PRO A 49 -7.44 -6.25 -9.64
N LEU A 50 -7.05 -5.09 -10.18
CA LEU A 50 -6.24 -4.11 -9.46
C LEU A 50 -7.14 -3.03 -8.86
N CYS A 51 -6.77 -2.52 -7.68
CA CYS A 51 -7.47 -1.40 -7.04
C CYS A 51 -6.98 -0.01 -7.50
N CYS A 52 -5.99 0.04 -8.40
CA CYS A 52 -5.43 1.28 -8.94
C CYS A 52 -4.91 1.08 -10.38
N PRO A 53 -4.66 2.17 -11.11
CA PRO A 53 -4.14 2.10 -12.48
C PRO A 53 -2.76 1.47 -12.55
N LEU A 54 -2.44 0.88 -13.71
CA LEU A 54 -1.08 0.43 -14.01
C LEU A 54 -0.12 1.62 -14.12
N LEU A 55 1.14 1.38 -13.78
CA LEU A 55 2.22 2.33 -13.96
C LEU A 55 2.54 2.49 -15.46
N GLU A 56 2.28 3.67 -15.99
CA GLU A 56 2.53 3.99 -17.38
C GLU A 56 4.00 4.37 -17.66
N GLN A 57 4.45 4.12 -18.89
CA GLN A 57 5.76 4.59 -19.35
C GLN A 57 5.78 6.12 -19.42
N PRO A 58 6.90 6.79 -19.08
CA PRO A 58 8.26 6.28 -18.88
C PRO A 58 8.63 6.00 -17.41
N ASN A 59 7.64 5.82 -16.53
CA ASN A 59 7.89 5.51 -15.13
C ASN A 59 8.47 4.10 -14.97
N ILE A 60 9.43 3.96 -14.06
CA ILE A 60 10.06 2.68 -13.74
C ILE A 60 10.16 2.51 -12.23
N VAL A 61 10.06 1.27 -11.78
CA VAL A 61 10.38 0.90 -10.40
C VAL A 61 11.82 0.40 -10.35
N ARG A 62 12.52 0.68 -9.25
CA ARG A 62 13.95 0.36 -9.08
C ARG A 62 14.18 -0.48 -7.82
N ASP A 63 15.44 -0.83 -7.61
CA ASP A 63 15.96 -1.47 -6.40
C ASP A 63 15.26 -2.78 -6.04
N LEU A 64 15.06 -3.02 -4.75
CA LEU A 64 14.51 -4.27 -4.24
C LEU A 64 13.10 -4.57 -4.77
N PRO A 65 12.12 -3.64 -4.79
CA PRO A 65 10.80 -3.93 -5.32
C PRO A 65 10.84 -4.41 -6.78
N ALA A 66 11.65 -3.76 -7.62
CA ALA A 66 11.84 -4.17 -9.02
C ALA A 66 12.53 -5.54 -9.15
N ALA A 67 13.54 -5.81 -8.32
CA ALA A 67 14.25 -7.09 -8.32
C ALA A 67 13.31 -8.25 -7.92
N VAL A 68 12.47 -8.05 -6.90
CA VAL A 68 11.49 -9.04 -6.45
C VAL A 68 10.44 -9.30 -7.54
N LEU A 69 9.88 -8.25 -8.15
CA LEU A 69 8.89 -8.40 -9.21
C LEU A 69 9.48 -9.08 -10.45
N SER A 70 10.71 -8.71 -10.83
CA SER A 70 11.44 -9.31 -11.95
C SER A 70 11.72 -10.79 -11.72
N TYR A 71 12.12 -11.15 -10.50
CA TYR A 71 12.26 -12.56 -10.12
C TYR A 71 10.92 -13.30 -10.27
N CYS A 72 9.83 -12.74 -9.76
CA CYS A 72 8.51 -13.37 -9.90
C CYS A 72 8.10 -13.53 -11.37
N GLN A 73 8.40 -12.54 -12.22
CA GLN A 73 8.13 -12.60 -13.66
C GLN A 73 8.91 -13.72 -14.36
N VAL A 74 10.20 -13.89 -14.05
CA VAL A 74 11.06 -14.94 -14.64
C VAL A 74 10.60 -16.34 -14.20
N TRP A 75 10.22 -16.47 -12.93
CA TRP A 75 9.82 -17.75 -12.34
C TRP A 75 8.32 -18.04 -12.42
N GLN A 76 7.57 -17.25 -13.21
CA GLN A 76 6.12 -17.42 -13.43
C GLN A 76 5.32 -17.43 -12.11
N ILE A 77 5.74 -16.64 -11.14
CA ILE A 77 5.05 -16.47 -9.86
C ILE A 77 4.03 -15.32 -10.03
N PRO A 78 2.75 -15.53 -9.70
CA PRO A 78 1.75 -14.46 -9.64
C PRO A 78 2.21 -13.39 -8.65
N ALA A 79 2.45 -12.18 -9.13
CA ALA A 79 2.90 -11.09 -8.28
C ALA A 79 2.40 -9.73 -8.75
N VAL A 80 2.17 -8.85 -7.79
CA VAL A 80 1.77 -7.46 -7.99
C VAL A 80 2.59 -6.56 -7.08
N LEU A 81 3.00 -5.42 -7.61
CA LEU A 81 3.70 -4.36 -6.93
C LEU A 81 2.81 -3.12 -6.93
N TYR A 82 2.56 -2.57 -5.75
CA TYR A 82 1.88 -1.30 -5.55
C TYR A 82 2.90 -0.24 -5.13
N GLN A 83 3.11 0.74 -5.99
CA GLN A 83 3.99 1.88 -5.77
C GLN A 83 3.13 3.07 -5.34
N CYS A 84 3.34 3.53 -4.11
CA CYS A 84 2.73 4.74 -3.60
C CYS A 84 3.65 5.93 -3.84
N TYR A 85 3.16 6.91 -4.60
CA TYR A 85 3.81 8.19 -4.79
C TYR A 85 3.30 9.14 -3.71
N THR A 86 4.22 9.69 -2.92
CA THR A 86 3.91 10.54 -1.78
C THR A 86 4.89 11.71 -1.68
N ASP A 87 4.44 12.84 -1.16
CA ASP A 87 5.23 14.05 -0.92
C ASP A 87 5.86 14.07 0.49
N VAL A 88 5.56 13.08 1.34
CA VAL A 88 6.18 12.93 2.66
C VAL A 88 7.41 12.04 2.64
N ILE A 89 8.46 12.47 3.34
CA ILE A 89 9.74 11.73 3.46
C ILE A 89 9.63 10.55 4.44
N LYS A 90 8.80 10.71 5.49
CA LYS A 90 8.57 9.69 6.50
C LYS A 90 7.18 9.10 6.30
N LEU A 91 7.07 7.79 6.49
CA LEU A 91 5.78 7.10 6.46
C LEU A 91 4.85 7.72 7.50
N ASP A 92 3.73 8.26 7.03
CA ASP A 92 2.68 8.84 7.86
C ASP A 92 1.39 8.05 7.69
N THR A 93 0.40 8.36 8.53
CA THR A 93 -0.90 7.68 8.49
C THR A 93 -1.54 7.84 7.11
N VAL A 94 -1.46 9.03 6.50
CA VAL A 94 -2.08 9.35 5.20
C VAL A 94 -1.54 8.46 4.08
N THR A 95 -0.22 8.26 4.02
CA THR A 95 0.43 7.36 3.06
C THR A 95 -0.01 5.92 3.26
N VAL A 96 -0.16 5.47 4.51
CA VAL A 96 -0.70 4.14 4.82
C VAL A 96 -2.16 4.03 4.39
N GLU A 97 -2.95 5.10 4.55
CA GLU A 97 -4.35 5.12 4.12
C GLU A 97 -4.53 4.94 2.62
N ALA A 98 -3.54 5.36 1.80
CA ALA A 98 -3.55 5.12 0.36
C ALA A 98 -3.67 3.63 0.01
N PHE A 99 -3.19 2.74 0.89
CA PHE A 99 -3.28 1.30 0.73
C PHE A 99 -4.59 0.69 1.27
N LYS A 100 -5.50 1.47 1.88
CA LYS A 100 -6.79 0.96 2.38
C LYS A 100 -7.57 0.13 1.36
N PRO A 101 -7.73 0.56 0.09
CA PRO A 101 -8.46 -0.25 -0.91
C PRO A 101 -7.83 -1.62 -1.12
N LEU A 102 -6.50 -1.70 -1.00
CA LEU A 102 -5.76 -2.96 -1.10
C LEU A 102 -5.93 -3.82 0.15
N LEU A 103 -5.95 -3.23 1.34
CA LEU A 103 -6.20 -3.94 2.60
C LEU A 103 -7.63 -4.51 2.67
N SER A 104 -8.58 -3.88 1.98
CA SER A 104 -9.94 -4.39 1.80
C SER A 104 -10.08 -5.44 0.69
N SER A 105 -9.02 -5.73 -0.07
CA SER A 105 -9.04 -6.75 -1.12
C SER A 105 -9.07 -8.16 -0.55
N GLU A 106 -9.59 -9.11 -1.32
CA GLU A 106 -9.64 -10.53 -0.93
C GLU A 106 -8.27 -11.11 -0.55
N ILE A 107 -7.19 -10.61 -1.16
CA ILE A 107 -5.81 -11.07 -0.93
C ILE A 107 -5.34 -10.67 0.47
N LEU A 108 -5.61 -9.43 0.90
CA LEU A 108 -5.03 -8.87 2.14
C LEU A 108 -6.02 -8.66 3.27
N LYS A 109 -7.32 -8.92 3.07
CA LYS A 109 -8.34 -8.76 4.13
C LYS A 109 -8.01 -9.57 5.39
N SER A 110 -7.33 -10.71 5.25
CA SER A 110 -6.90 -11.56 6.36
C SER A 110 -5.80 -10.91 7.23
N LEU A 111 -5.04 -9.95 6.69
CA LEU A 111 -4.01 -9.21 7.41
C LEU A 111 -4.60 -8.07 8.25
N VAL A 112 -5.83 -7.65 7.95
CA VAL A 112 -6.50 -6.59 8.69
C VAL A 112 -7.01 -7.17 10.00
N LYS A 113 -6.41 -6.73 11.10
CA LYS A 113 -6.89 -7.04 12.45
C LYS A 113 -8.21 -6.30 12.68
N ASP A 114 -9.24 -7.00 13.14
CA ASP A 114 -10.46 -6.36 13.58
C ASP A 114 -10.18 -5.51 14.84
N THR A 115 -10.18 -4.20 14.67
CA THR A 115 -10.01 -3.23 15.76
C THR A 115 -11.34 -2.65 16.25
N SER A 116 -12.48 -3.15 15.78
CA SER A 116 -13.80 -2.59 16.09
C SER A 116 -14.03 -2.51 17.60
N GLU A 117 -13.76 -3.57 18.35
CA GLU A 117 -13.88 -3.58 19.81
C GLU A 117 -12.92 -2.61 20.50
N SER A 118 -11.66 -2.54 20.05
CA SER A 118 -10.69 -1.59 20.59
C SER A 118 -11.12 -0.14 20.36
N THR A 119 -11.69 0.18 19.19
CA THR A 119 -12.21 1.52 18.90
C THR A 119 -13.46 1.85 19.70
N LYS A 120 -14.35 0.88 19.97
CA LYS A 120 -15.51 1.07 20.85
C LYS A 120 -15.07 1.39 22.28
N ILE A 121 -14.09 0.66 22.81
CA ILE A 121 -13.51 0.92 24.14
C ILE A 121 -12.88 2.31 24.19
N LEU A 122 -12.08 2.68 23.17
CA LEU A 122 -11.44 3.99 23.11
C LEU A 122 -12.46 5.13 23.08
N LYS A 123 -13.51 5.00 22.25
CA LYS A 123 -14.62 5.97 22.18
C LYS A 123 -15.32 6.13 23.53
N LYS A 124 -15.58 5.02 24.24
CA LYS A 124 -16.18 5.03 25.57
C LYS A 124 -15.29 5.74 26.61
N LEU A 125 -13.97 5.57 26.53
CA LEU A 125 -13.02 6.28 27.40
C LEU A 125 -12.99 7.78 27.12
N LEU A 126 -13.01 8.18 25.85
CA LEU A 126 -13.05 9.59 25.46
C LEU A 126 -14.33 10.29 25.95
N THR A 127 -15.50 9.66 25.75
CA THR A 127 -16.78 10.22 26.23
C THR A 127 -16.90 10.23 27.75
N THR A 128 -16.25 9.29 28.44
CA THR A 128 -16.19 9.30 29.92
C THR A 128 -15.35 10.47 30.43
N ASN A 129 -14.26 10.85 29.76
CA ASN A 129 -13.43 12.00 30.15
C ASN A 129 -14.11 13.35 29.89
N GLU A 130 -14.87 13.49 28.80
CA GLU A 130 -15.65 14.72 28.51
C GLU A 130 -16.72 14.98 29.58
N ALA A 131 -17.34 13.94 30.13
CA ALA A 131 -18.33 14.06 31.21
C ALA A 131 -17.73 14.53 32.55
N HIS A 132 -16.41 14.38 32.76
CA HIS A 132 -15.72 14.76 34.00
C HIS A 132 -14.99 16.11 33.92
N ASN A 133 -14.90 16.74 32.75
CA ASN A 133 -14.17 18.00 32.55
C ASN A 133 -15.03 19.28 32.58
N ASN A 134 -16.27 19.20 33.04
CA ASN A 134 -17.11 20.38 33.29
C ASN A 134 -16.78 21.07 34.63
N ILE A 135 -15.50 21.35 34.91
CA ILE A 135 -15.12 22.29 35.98
C ILE A 135 -14.93 23.65 35.33
N TYR A 136 -16.05 24.35 35.13
CA TYR A 136 -16.05 25.80 34.98
C TYR A 136 -15.90 26.40 36.40
N ILE A 137 -14.79 27.12 36.65
CA ILE A 137 -14.66 28.09 37.75
C ILE A 137 -14.63 29.48 37.10
#